data_AF-A0A2N2Z7L9-F1
#
_entry.id   AF-A0A2N2Z7L9-F1
#
_cell.length_a   1.000
_cell.length_b   1.000
_cell.length_c   1.000
_cell.angle_alpha   90.00
_cell.angle_beta   90.00
_cell.angle_gamma   90.00
#
_symmetry.space_group_name_H-M   'P 1'
#
loop_
_entity.id
_entity.type
_entity.pdbx_description
1 polymer ?
#
loop_
_entity_poly.entity_id
_entity_poly.type
_entity_poly.pdbx_seq_one_letter_code
_entity_poly.pdbx_strand_id
1 'polypeptide(L)'
;MLKKSLVVLALMAGVICSAVAESKRDTIPPFIGVSYIPSRSWFVHHITTNDGDFLKYNFRGTSMSSYEGSFGIKSIGMRFGVSAEVDDNIIGKVQRYGGYLGLKGFWLKLQGGSVAGSVNWLGELPPGFSDYYSFNNKTFSIELLRNFTKKRYIDGKWQVSEFESQYGFFWGIGYQTFAMPVKVSTLITEGGRVNQQLGVPAYDTNFSAKYYTIGAGFDLLRQLSLSGGRFGLVSGVPPMRFALYASTQDKLGFGSSQLSDHAKAMGEALNPDKTMVDTKGFSYGGFYYLSVGFRYLIYAKPVFIILATGYDLEGAGIINFGGAADTNVDLGYDTNMFYVNHGVSVKIYVSWVGK
;
A
#
# COMPACT_ATOMS: atom_id res chain seq x y z
N MET A 1 7.77 -3.26 -25.67
CA MET A 1 9.18 -3.30 -25.23
C MET A 1 9.33 -3.51 -23.72
N LEU A 2 8.62 -2.78 -22.83
CA LEU A 2 8.71 -2.93 -21.35
C LEU A 2 8.48 -4.35 -20.79
N LYS A 3 7.62 -5.15 -21.45
CA LYS A 3 7.24 -6.51 -21.00
C LYS A 3 8.40 -7.51 -20.98
N LYS A 4 9.37 -7.38 -21.92
CA LYS A 4 10.59 -8.19 -21.93
C LYS A 4 11.58 -7.73 -20.86
N SER A 5 11.60 -6.42 -20.57
CA SER A 5 12.52 -5.81 -19.62
C SER A 5 12.32 -6.31 -18.17
N LEU A 6 11.09 -6.66 -17.77
CA LEU A 6 10.77 -7.08 -16.40
C LEU A 6 11.15 -8.53 -16.11
N VAL A 7 10.88 -9.43 -17.07
CA VAL A 7 11.40 -10.81 -17.04
C VAL A 7 12.93 -10.78 -17.08
N VAL A 8 13.51 -9.90 -17.90
CA VAL A 8 14.96 -9.68 -17.93
C VAL A 8 15.47 -9.10 -16.61
N LEU A 9 14.75 -8.20 -15.93
CA LEU A 9 15.13 -7.66 -14.61
C LEU A 9 15.02 -8.70 -13.50
N ALA A 10 13.98 -9.55 -13.52
CA ALA A 10 13.84 -10.66 -12.57
C ALA A 10 14.90 -11.75 -12.82
N LEU A 11 15.22 -12.03 -14.08
CA LEU A 11 16.32 -12.92 -14.47
C LEU A 11 17.68 -12.31 -14.12
N MET A 12 17.90 -11.01 -14.36
CA MET A 12 19.12 -10.31 -13.98
C MET A 12 19.25 -10.23 -12.46
N ALA A 13 18.17 -10.00 -11.72
CA ALA A 13 18.16 -10.11 -10.26
C ALA A 13 18.48 -11.54 -9.84
N GLY A 14 17.97 -12.57 -10.53
CA GLY A 14 18.33 -13.98 -10.36
C GLY A 14 19.80 -14.27 -10.58
N VAL A 15 20.37 -13.77 -11.67
CA VAL A 15 21.79 -13.93 -12.04
C VAL A 15 22.68 -13.17 -11.05
N ILE A 16 22.34 -11.93 -10.68
CA ILE A 16 23.07 -11.14 -9.67
C ILE A 16 22.98 -11.82 -8.30
N CYS A 17 21.79 -12.29 -7.88
CA CYS A 17 21.63 -13.01 -6.62
C CYS A 17 22.45 -14.30 -6.60
N SER A 18 22.48 -15.05 -7.71
CA SER A 18 23.26 -16.28 -7.84
C SER A 18 24.76 -16.01 -7.82
N ALA A 19 25.23 -15.02 -8.58
CA ALA A 19 26.64 -14.63 -8.64
C ALA A 19 27.16 -14.07 -7.31
N VAL A 20 26.35 -13.30 -6.59
CA VAL A 20 26.69 -12.78 -5.25
C VAL A 20 26.69 -13.91 -4.22
N ALA A 21 25.72 -14.82 -4.27
CA ALA A 21 25.62 -15.98 -3.34
C ALA A 21 26.77 -16.98 -3.49
N GLU A 22 27.32 -17.16 -4.69
CA GLU A 22 28.50 -18.01 -4.90
C GLU A 22 29.80 -17.37 -4.39
N SER A 23 29.84 -16.04 -4.23
CA SER A 23 31.11 -15.32 -4.11
C SER A 23 31.67 -15.15 -2.68
N LYS A 24 30.90 -15.08 -1.57
CA LYS A 24 31.47 -14.89 -0.20
C LYS A 24 30.60 -15.38 0.97
N ARG A 25 31.25 -15.79 2.08
CA ARG A 25 30.67 -15.95 3.46
C ARG A 25 30.08 -14.64 4.04
N ASP A 26 30.27 -13.51 3.36
CA ASP A 26 30.03 -12.15 3.83
C ASP A 26 28.78 -11.52 3.20
N THR A 27 27.83 -12.33 2.73
CA THR A 27 26.57 -11.83 2.14
C THR A 27 25.39 -12.22 3.00
N ILE A 28 24.42 -11.30 3.13
CA ILE A 28 23.12 -11.64 3.74
C ILE A 28 22.34 -12.47 2.72
N PRO A 29 21.61 -13.54 3.10
CA PRO A 29 20.84 -14.37 2.16
C PRO A 29 20.08 -13.52 1.14
N PRO A 30 20.44 -13.60 -0.16
CA PRO A 30 19.62 -13.02 -1.20
C PRO A 30 18.35 -13.85 -1.35
N PHE A 31 17.28 -13.23 -1.83
CA PHE A 31 16.05 -13.94 -2.16
C PHE A 31 15.34 -13.28 -3.33
N ILE A 32 14.51 -14.07 -4.00
CA ILE A 32 13.55 -13.63 -5.00
C ILE A 32 12.18 -14.15 -4.61
N GLY A 33 11.18 -13.29 -4.65
CA GLY A 33 9.78 -13.59 -4.41
C GLY A 33 8.94 -13.28 -5.64
N VAL A 34 7.97 -14.13 -5.93
CA VAL A 34 6.89 -13.88 -6.88
C VAL A 34 5.57 -14.14 -6.18
N SER A 35 4.64 -13.20 -6.23
CA SER A 35 3.27 -13.39 -5.78
C SER A 35 2.28 -13.13 -6.90
N TYR A 36 1.16 -13.84 -6.89
CA TYR A 36 0.10 -13.71 -7.87
C TYR A 36 -1.27 -13.72 -7.19
N ILE A 37 -2.08 -12.73 -7.52
CA ILE A 37 -3.49 -12.61 -7.12
C ILE A 37 -4.33 -12.73 -8.40
N PRO A 38 -4.97 -13.89 -8.66
CA PRO A 38 -5.72 -14.12 -9.90
C PRO A 38 -6.97 -13.26 -10.04
N SER A 39 -7.62 -12.94 -8.91
CA SER A 39 -8.82 -12.11 -8.89
C SER A 39 -8.78 -11.17 -7.70
N ARG A 40 -8.85 -9.88 -7.98
CA ARG A 40 -8.91 -8.77 -7.03
C ARG A 40 -10.31 -8.18 -7.04
N SER A 41 -10.92 -8.12 -5.87
CA SER A 41 -12.20 -7.49 -5.66
C SER A 41 -11.96 -6.13 -5.01
N TRP A 42 -12.53 -5.10 -5.62
CA TRP A 42 -12.49 -3.74 -5.11
C TRP A 42 -13.85 -3.37 -4.52
N PHE A 43 -13.80 -2.79 -3.33
CA PHE A 43 -14.94 -2.18 -2.68
C PHE A 43 -14.55 -0.74 -2.32
N VAL A 44 -15.39 0.22 -2.70
CA VAL A 44 -15.24 1.63 -2.34
C VAL A 44 -16.54 2.08 -1.71
N HIS A 45 -16.43 2.75 -0.57
CA HIS A 45 -17.56 3.26 0.20
C HIS A 45 -17.28 4.67 0.68
N HIS A 46 -18.27 5.54 0.60
CA HIS A 46 -18.20 6.91 1.10
C HIS A 46 -18.81 6.95 2.51
N ILE A 47 -17.98 7.20 3.53
CA ILE A 47 -18.24 6.85 4.95
C ILE A 47 -19.41 7.65 5.55
N THR A 48 -19.67 8.83 5.03
CA THR A 48 -20.64 9.75 5.59
C THR A 48 -21.40 10.39 4.46
N THR A 49 -22.58 9.84 4.14
CA THR A 49 -23.75 10.58 3.63
C THR A 49 -24.86 9.65 3.12
N ASN A 50 -26.09 9.90 3.58
CA ASN A 50 -27.31 9.33 3.00
C ASN A 50 -27.77 10.09 1.74
N ASP A 51 -26.87 10.82 1.07
CA ASP A 51 -27.18 11.54 -0.18
C ASP A 51 -27.23 10.61 -1.40
N GLY A 52 -26.82 9.35 -1.27
CA GLY A 52 -26.89 8.35 -2.33
C GLY A 52 -25.53 7.77 -2.73
N ASP A 53 -25.58 6.64 -3.44
CA ASP A 53 -24.40 5.96 -3.98
C ASP A 53 -24.30 6.19 -5.49
N PHE A 54 -23.85 7.40 -5.84
CA PHE A 54 -23.84 7.88 -7.22
C PHE A 54 -22.53 7.60 -7.97
N LEU A 55 -21.41 7.40 -7.29
CA LEU A 55 -20.12 7.24 -7.94
C LEU A 55 -19.71 5.76 -8.00
N LYS A 56 -19.80 5.16 -9.19
CA LYS A 56 -19.46 3.75 -9.41
C LYS A 56 -18.06 3.62 -10.00
N TYR A 57 -17.23 2.80 -9.36
CA TYR A 57 -15.85 2.55 -9.77
C TYR A 57 -15.74 1.30 -10.63
N ASN A 58 -14.96 1.39 -11.70
CA ASN A 58 -14.52 0.25 -12.51
C ASN A 58 -13.00 0.31 -12.64
N PHE A 59 -12.30 -0.47 -11.81
CA PHE A 59 -10.84 -0.55 -11.79
C PHE A 59 -10.34 -1.47 -12.89
N ARG A 60 -9.25 -1.07 -13.58
CA ARG A 60 -8.71 -1.85 -14.70
C ARG A 60 -8.04 -3.16 -14.28
N GLY A 61 -7.35 -3.16 -13.14
CA GLY A 61 -6.59 -4.33 -12.68
C GLY A 61 -7.42 -5.29 -11.84
N THR A 62 -7.88 -6.39 -12.45
CA THR A 62 -8.58 -7.48 -11.75
C THR A 62 -7.65 -8.61 -11.30
N SER A 63 -6.38 -8.59 -11.71
CA SER A 63 -5.35 -9.51 -11.21
C SER A 63 -4.04 -8.77 -10.96
N MET A 64 -3.16 -9.30 -10.11
CA MET A 64 -1.85 -8.72 -9.79
C MET A 64 -0.75 -9.77 -9.80
N SER A 65 0.40 -9.46 -10.38
CA SER A 65 1.65 -10.17 -10.12
C SER A 65 2.64 -9.23 -9.45
N SER A 66 3.29 -9.67 -8.37
CA SER A 66 4.35 -8.90 -7.71
C SER A 66 5.64 -9.68 -7.71
N TYR A 67 6.74 -8.97 -7.94
CA TYR A 67 8.10 -9.48 -7.95
C TYR A 67 8.88 -8.75 -6.87
N GLU A 68 9.66 -9.46 -6.08
CA GLU A 68 10.59 -8.89 -5.12
C GLU A 68 11.95 -9.56 -5.27
N GLY A 69 13.02 -8.77 -5.22
CA GLY A 69 14.39 -9.27 -5.17
C GLY A 69 15.16 -8.53 -4.08
N SER A 70 16.04 -9.24 -3.38
CA SER A 70 16.85 -8.68 -2.30
C SER A 70 18.23 -9.30 -2.29
N PHE A 71 19.26 -8.48 -2.06
CA PHE A 71 20.63 -8.92 -1.80
C PHE A 71 21.29 -7.99 -0.78
N GLY A 72 22.37 -8.43 -0.13
CA GLY A 72 23.05 -7.61 0.87
C GLY A 72 24.48 -8.02 1.16
N ILE A 73 25.25 -7.07 1.67
CA ILE A 73 26.65 -7.20 2.05
C ILE A 73 26.73 -7.15 3.57
N LYS A 74 27.14 -8.25 4.20
CA LYS A 74 27.11 -8.46 5.66
C LYS A 74 28.16 -7.61 6.38
N SER A 75 29.38 -7.47 5.85
CA SER A 75 30.47 -6.68 6.46
C SER A 75 30.10 -5.24 6.76
N ILE A 76 29.42 -4.57 5.82
CA ILE A 76 28.94 -3.20 5.98
C ILE A 76 27.49 -3.12 6.48
N GLY A 77 26.82 -4.26 6.65
CA GLY A 77 25.44 -4.36 7.10
C GLY A 77 24.44 -3.69 6.13
N MET A 78 24.77 -3.66 4.85
CA MET A 78 23.98 -3.00 3.80
C MET A 78 23.09 -4.00 3.07
N ARG A 79 21.88 -3.58 2.73
CA ARG A 79 20.92 -4.37 1.96
C ARG A 79 20.30 -3.54 0.85
N PHE A 80 20.04 -4.15 -0.28
CA PHE A 80 19.26 -3.55 -1.34
C PHE A 80 18.14 -4.50 -1.72
N GLY A 81 16.99 -3.96 -2.08
CA GLY A 81 15.97 -4.75 -2.73
C GLY A 81 15.10 -3.91 -3.65
N VAL A 82 14.45 -4.60 -4.57
CA VAL A 82 13.58 -4.04 -5.59
C VAL A 82 12.28 -4.81 -5.58
N SER A 83 11.19 -4.10 -5.83
CA SER A 83 9.88 -4.71 -6.04
C SER A 83 9.18 -4.09 -7.23
N ALA A 84 8.34 -4.88 -7.89
CA ALA A 84 7.50 -4.42 -8.98
C ALA A 84 6.15 -5.16 -8.91
N GLU A 85 5.06 -4.41 -9.07
CA GLU A 85 3.70 -4.94 -9.21
C GLU A 85 3.20 -4.66 -10.63
N VAL A 86 2.62 -5.69 -11.23
CA VAL A 86 2.16 -5.73 -12.61
C VAL A 86 0.69 -6.14 -12.61
N ASP A 87 -0.17 -5.30 -13.19
CA ASP A 87 -1.59 -5.62 -13.35
C ASP A 87 -1.81 -6.51 -14.57
N ASP A 88 -2.81 -7.39 -14.49
CA ASP A 88 -3.31 -8.19 -15.61
C ASP A 88 -2.29 -9.19 -16.16
N ASN A 89 -1.91 -10.17 -15.32
CA ASN A 89 -0.97 -11.28 -15.55
C ASN A 89 0.54 -10.94 -15.54
N ILE A 90 1.38 -11.98 -15.66
CA ILE A 90 2.86 -11.93 -15.66
C ILE A 90 3.45 -11.00 -16.75
N ILE A 91 2.66 -10.66 -17.78
CA ILE A 91 3.03 -9.94 -19.00
C ILE A 91 2.30 -8.57 -19.06
N GLY A 92 1.73 -8.13 -17.95
CA GLY A 92 0.91 -6.94 -17.85
C GLY A 92 1.64 -5.58 -17.86
N LYS A 93 0.94 -4.52 -17.45
CA LYS A 93 1.53 -3.17 -17.28
C LYS A 93 2.05 -3.01 -15.85
N VAL A 94 3.26 -2.47 -15.71
CA VAL A 94 3.83 -2.12 -14.41
C VAL A 94 3.01 -1.00 -13.81
N GLN A 95 2.48 -1.22 -12.62
CA GLN A 95 1.56 -0.30 -11.97
C GLN A 95 2.12 0.23 -10.68
N ARG A 96 2.97 -0.55 -9.99
CA ARG A 96 3.79 -0.04 -8.89
C ARG A 96 5.21 -0.58 -9.06
N TYR A 97 6.20 0.24 -8.74
CA TYR A 97 7.59 -0.15 -8.62
C TYR A 97 8.15 0.44 -7.34
N GLY A 98 9.07 -0.27 -6.73
CA GLY A 98 9.68 0.17 -5.50
C GLY A 98 11.04 -0.43 -5.30
N GLY A 99 11.69 0.05 -4.27
CA GLY A 99 12.94 -0.50 -3.80
C GLY A 99 13.21 -0.03 -2.40
N TYR A 100 14.20 -0.65 -1.79
CA TYR A 100 14.68 -0.21 -0.50
C TYR A 100 16.19 -0.34 -0.38
N LEU A 101 16.77 0.56 0.40
CA LEU A 101 18.14 0.52 0.86
C LEU A 101 18.14 0.33 2.37
N GLY A 102 18.70 -0.77 2.84
CA GLY A 102 18.87 -1.09 4.24
C GLY A 102 20.29 -0.84 4.72
N LEU A 103 20.46 -0.28 5.92
CA LEU A 103 21.73 -0.17 6.62
C LEU A 103 21.52 -0.41 8.12
N LYS A 104 22.18 -1.45 8.67
CA LYS A 104 22.19 -1.75 10.13
C LYS A 104 20.80 -1.73 10.80
N GLY A 105 19.79 -2.28 10.10
CA GLY A 105 18.42 -2.38 10.61
C GLY A 105 17.52 -1.18 10.32
N PHE A 106 18.04 -0.11 9.72
CA PHE A 106 17.24 0.94 9.08
C PHE A 106 17.04 0.64 7.60
N TRP A 107 15.91 1.06 7.06
CA TRP A 107 15.49 0.79 5.69
C TRP A 107 14.85 2.04 5.13
N LEU A 108 15.41 2.60 4.07
CA LEU A 108 14.74 3.61 3.27
C LEU A 108 14.01 2.89 2.14
N LYS A 109 12.67 2.90 2.16
CA LYS A 109 11.81 2.32 1.14
C LYS A 109 11.22 3.43 0.28
N LEU A 110 11.26 3.25 -1.03
CA LEU A 110 10.66 4.12 -2.03
C LEU A 110 9.69 3.28 -2.86
N GLN A 111 8.49 3.79 -3.12
CA GLN A 111 7.50 3.12 -3.95
C GLN A 111 6.76 4.18 -4.77
N GLY A 112 6.68 3.99 -6.08
CA GLY A 112 5.90 4.80 -6.99
C GLY A 112 4.92 3.92 -7.76
N GLY A 113 3.80 4.48 -8.17
CA GLY A 113 2.84 3.72 -8.96
C GLY A 113 1.67 4.55 -9.47
N SER A 114 0.61 3.86 -9.88
CA SER A 114 -0.64 4.45 -10.31
C SER A 114 -1.85 3.60 -9.94
N VAL A 115 -2.99 4.26 -9.70
CA VAL A 115 -4.31 3.64 -9.63
C VAL A 115 -5.09 4.10 -10.87
N ALA A 116 -5.55 3.14 -11.67
CA ALA A 116 -6.19 3.42 -12.95
C ALA A 116 -7.52 2.69 -13.10
N GLY A 117 -8.46 3.36 -13.76
CA GLY A 117 -9.82 2.87 -13.91
C GLY A 117 -10.69 3.85 -14.66
N SER A 118 -11.98 3.71 -14.41
CA SER A 118 -13.03 4.64 -14.80
C SER A 118 -14.06 4.76 -13.69
N VAL A 119 -14.73 5.89 -13.66
CA VAL A 119 -15.90 6.11 -12.82
C VAL A 119 -17.11 6.44 -13.68
N ASN A 120 -18.29 6.04 -13.21
CA ASN A 120 -19.58 6.49 -13.73
C ASN A 120 -20.33 7.21 -12.61
N TRP A 121 -20.81 8.42 -12.90
CA TRP A 121 -21.66 9.23 -12.05
C TRP A 121 -23.12 8.98 -12.41
N LEU A 122 -23.92 8.63 -11.40
CA LEU A 122 -25.35 8.31 -11.53
C LEU A 122 -26.26 9.41 -10.95
N GLY A 123 -25.67 10.50 -10.45
CA GLY A 123 -26.41 11.64 -9.91
C GLY A 123 -26.75 12.67 -10.98
N GLU A 124 -27.27 13.82 -10.55
CA GLU A 124 -27.55 14.95 -11.43
C GLU A 124 -26.27 15.51 -12.07
N LEU A 125 -26.39 15.95 -13.33
CA LEU A 125 -25.29 16.54 -14.09
C LEU A 125 -25.69 17.93 -14.59
N PRO A 126 -24.92 18.99 -14.25
CA PRO A 126 -25.11 20.29 -14.86
C PRO A 126 -24.61 20.27 -16.32
N PRO A 127 -25.04 21.23 -17.17
CA PRO A 127 -24.59 21.32 -18.55
C PRO A 127 -23.06 21.37 -18.68
N GLY A 128 -22.50 20.55 -19.58
CA GLY A 128 -21.06 20.50 -19.85
C GLY A 128 -20.27 19.50 -19.02
N PHE A 129 -20.90 18.77 -18.10
CA PHE A 129 -20.28 17.71 -17.31
C PHE A 129 -20.59 16.32 -17.88
N SER A 130 -19.65 15.39 -17.71
CA SER A 130 -19.76 14.00 -18.18
C SER A 130 -20.17 13.08 -17.02
N ASP A 131 -20.95 12.05 -17.30
CA ASP A 131 -21.21 10.94 -16.38
C ASP A 131 -19.99 10.02 -16.26
N TYR A 132 -19.19 9.90 -17.32
CA TYR A 132 -18.05 9.02 -17.39
C TYR A 132 -16.72 9.78 -17.30
N TYR A 133 -15.78 9.25 -16.50
CA TYR A 133 -14.40 9.73 -16.47
C TYR A 133 -13.40 8.57 -16.34
N SER A 134 -12.36 8.55 -17.19
CA SER A 134 -11.24 7.61 -17.04
C SER A 134 -10.10 8.28 -16.30
N PHE A 135 -9.57 7.59 -15.28
CA PHE A 135 -8.50 8.11 -14.43
C PHE A 135 -7.26 7.22 -14.45
N ASN A 136 -6.11 7.85 -14.23
CA ASN A 136 -4.81 7.19 -14.05
C ASN A 136 -3.97 8.06 -13.11
N ASN A 137 -4.19 7.89 -11.82
CA ASN A 137 -3.67 8.79 -10.80
C ASN A 137 -2.41 8.21 -10.19
N LYS A 138 -1.34 9.00 -10.18
CA LYS A 138 -0.03 8.58 -9.68
C LYS A 138 -0.03 8.56 -8.15
N THR A 139 0.60 7.54 -7.59
CA THR A 139 0.87 7.42 -6.15
C THR A 139 2.37 7.35 -5.91
N PHE A 140 2.81 7.84 -4.77
CA PHE A 140 4.19 7.82 -4.35
C PHE A 140 4.26 7.67 -2.84
N SER A 141 5.22 6.89 -2.35
CA SER A 141 5.54 6.82 -0.94
C SER A 141 7.04 6.69 -0.71
N ILE A 142 7.52 7.35 0.33
CA ILE A 142 8.87 7.20 0.89
C ILE A 142 8.74 6.90 2.37
N GLU A 143 9.44 5.87 2.85
CA GLU A 143 9.36 5.42 4.23
C GLU A 143 10.76 5.16 4.79
N LEU A 144 11.05 5.72 5.96
CA LEU A 144 12.18 5.33 6.78
C LEU A 144 11.69 4.34 7.84
N LEU A 145 11.99 3.07 7.63
CA LEU A 145 11.63 1.97 8.52
C LEU A 145 12.82 1.54 9.37
N ARG A 146 12.54 0.98 10.54
CA ARG A 146 13.50 0.40 11.46
C ARG A 146 12.97 -0.94 11.92
N ASN A 147 13.79 -1.98 11.78
CA ASN A 147 13.48 -3.29 12.34
C ASN A 147 13.46 -3.21 13.87
N PHE A 148 12.46 -3.83 14.47
CA PHE A 148 12.41 -4.00 15.90
C PHE A 148 13.46 -5.04 16.32
N THR A 149 14.40 -4.63 17.17
CA THR A 149 15.36 -5.56 17.79
C THR A 149 15.25 -5.37 19.29
N LYS A 150 14.29 -6.05 19.92
CA LYS A 150 14.11 -5.89 21.36
C LYS A 150 15.30 -6.49 22.07
N LYS A 151 15.87 -5.72 22.99
CA LYS A 151 16.79 -6.23 24.01
C LYS A 151 15.98 -6.39 25.30
N ARG A 152 16.04 -7.57 25.92
CA ARG A 152 15.49 -7.83 27.26
C ARG A 152 16.64 -7.86 28.25
N TYR A 153 16.41 -7.32 29.43
CA TYR A 153 17.38 -7.43 30.52
C TYR A 153 17.19 -8.78 31.21
N ILE A 154 18.16 -9.67 31.07
CA ILE A 154 18.16 -11.04 31.60
C ILE A 154 19.49 -11.23 32.33
N ASP A 155 19.43 -11.65 33.59
CA ASP A 155 20.61 -11.93 34.43
C ASP A 155 21.63 -10.78 34.47
N GLY A 156 21.16 -9.56 34.66
CA GLY A 156 22.03 -8.38 34.76
C GLY A 156 22.60 -7.89 33.43
N LYS A 157 22.18 -8.44 32.29
CA LYS A 157 22.68 -8.07 30.95
C LYS A 157 21.54 -7.81 29.98
N TRP A 158 21.68 -6.77 29.16
CA TRP A 158 20.81 -6.55 28.00
C TRP A 158 21.11 -7.59 26.92
N GLN A 159 20.24 -8.58 26.77
CA GLN A 159 20.34 -9.62 25.74
C GLN A 159 19.33 -9.35 24.62
N VAL A 160 19.69 -9.59 23.36
CA VAL A 160 18.73 -9.51 22.26
C VAL A 160 17.69 -10.61 22.44
N SER A 161 16.40 -10.25 22.45
CA SER A 161 15.32 -11.21 22.43
C SER A 161 15.26 -11.87 21.05
N GLU A 162 15.78 -13.09 20.96
CA GLU A 162 15.73 -13.88 19.73
C GLU A 162 14.30 -14.05 19.23
N PHE A 163 13.35 -14.30 20.14
CA PHE A 163 11.92 -14.44 19.86
C PHE A 163 11.34 -13.24 19.11
N GLU A 164 11.50 -12.01 19.62
CA GLU A 164 10.88 -10.83 18.99
C GLU A 164 11.61 -10.39 17.71
N SER A 165 12.86 -10.80 17.53
CA SER A 165 13.60 -10.60 16.29
C SER A 165 13.16 -11.54 15.14
N GLN A 166 12.49 -12.65 15.47
CA GLN A 166 12.07 -13.70 14.50
C GLN A 166 10.76 -13.39 13.77
N TYR A 167 9.98 -12.41 14.22
CA TYR A 167 8.72 -12.01 13.57
C TYR A 167 8.91 -10.99 12.45
N GLY A 168 10.09 -10.39 12.31
CA GLY A 168 10.34 -9.38 11.29
C GLY A 168 9.55 -8.09 11.52
N PHE A 169 9.30 -7.73 12.79
CA PHE A 169 8.64 -6.48 13.14
C PHE A 169 9.45 -5.27 12.67
N PHE A 170 8.76 -4.26 12.19
CA PHE A 170 9.32 -2.97 11.83
C PHE A 170 8.36 -1.84 12.19
N TRP A 171 8.90 -0.65 12.38
CA TRP A 171 8.14 0.59 12.50
C TRP A 171 8.86 1.69 11.73
N GLY A 172 8.17 2.76 11.40
CA GLY A 172 8.81 3.87 10.70
C GLY A 172 7.93 5.08 10.52
N ILE A 173 8.55 6.07 9.89
CA ILE A 173 7.92 7.31 9.48
C ILE A 173 8.04 7.44 7.97
N GLY A 174 7.15 8.18 7.34
CA GLY A 174 7.14 8.31 5.90
C GLY A 174 6.31 9.46 5.40
N TYR A 175 6.23 9.52 4.08
CA TYR A 175 5.41 10.44 3.33
C TYR A 175 4.73 9.66 2.21
N GLN A 176 3.44 9.88 2.01
CA GLN A 176 2.63 9.19 1.02
C GLN A 176 1.70 10.16 0.29
N THR A 177 1.63 10.03 -1.03
CA THR A 177 0.65 10.73 -1.86
C THR A 177 -0.45 9.79 -2.31
N PHE A 178 -1.64 10.33 -2.38
CA PHE A 178 -2.85 9.64 -2.74
C PHE A 178 -3.64 10.49 -3.73
N ALA A 179 -4.22 9.87 -4.75
CA ALA A 179 -5.13 10.55 -5.65
C ALA A 179 -6.11 9.57 -6.30
N MET A 180 -7.40 9.88 -6.29
CA MET A 180 -8.45 9.13 -6.99
C MET A 180 -9.70 10.01 -7.18
N PRO A 181 -10.58 9.68 -8.14
CA PRO A 181 -11.90 10.29 -8.17
C PRO A 181 -12.68 9.96 -6.89
N VAL A 182 -13.44 10.93 -6.36
CA VAL A 182 -14.24 10.76 -5.13
C VAL A 182 -15.60 11.42 -5.28
N LYS A 183 -16.61 10.87 -4.61
CA LYS A 183 -17.88 11.56 -4.38
C LYS A 183 -17.62 12.75 -3.47
N VAL A 184 -18.22 13.89 -3.81
CA VAL A 184 -18.20 15.11 -3.01
C VAL A 184 -19.62 15.35 -2.52
N SER A 185 -19.84 15.04 -1.26
CA SER A 185 -21.10 15.31 -0.59
C SER A 185 -21.15 16.76 -0.17
N THR A 186 -21.93 17.57 -0.87
CA THR A 186 -22.01 19.00 -0.62
C THR A 186 -22.83 19.31 0.63
N LEU A 187 -22.44 20.34 1.36
CA LEU A 187 -23.10 20.80 2.58
C LEU A 187 -23.59 22.24 2.38
N ILE A 188 -24.84 22.51 2.72
CA ILE A 188 -25.43 23.84 2.70
C ILE A 188 -25.94 24.21 4.10
N THR A 189 -26.06 25.49 4.40
CA THR A 189 -26.65 25.97 5.67
C THR A 189 -27.43 27.25 5.43
N GLU A 190 -28.41 27.55 6.28
CA GLU A 190 -29.01 28.90 6.37
C GLU A 190 -28.16 29.84 7.26
N GLY A 191 -27.18 29.27 7.98
CA GLY A 191 -26.25 29.98 8.85
C GLY A 191 -25.78 29.08 9.99
N GLY A 192 -24.47 29.03 10.21
CA GLY A 192 -23.82 28.23 11.25
C GLY A 192 -23.71 26.74 10.93
N ARG A 193 -22.64 26.10 11.42
CA ARG A 193 -22.36 24.66 11.22
C ARG A 193 -23.44 23.73 11.78
N VAL A 194 -24.12 24.17 12.83
CA VAL A 194 -25.15 23.39 13.53
C VAL A 194 -26.40 23.15 12.67
N ASN A 195 -26.60 23.94 11.62
CA ASN A 195 -27.76 23.88 10.74
C ASN A 195 -27.40 23.28 9.36
N GLN A 196 -26.24 22.63 9.24
CA GLN A 196 -25.81 22.05 7.97
C GLN A 196 -26.74 20.92 7.51
N GLN A 197 -27.08 20.98 6.23
CA GLN A 197 -27.87 19.97 5.53
C GLN A 197 -27.12 19.56 4.26
N LEU A 198 -27.53 18.44 3.67
CA LEU A 198 -26.97 17.95 2.42
C LEU A 198 -27.50 18.80 1.26
N GLY A 199 -26.59 19.34 0.46
CA GLY A 199 -26.90 19.91 -0.86
C GLY A 199 -26.97 18.83 -1.95
N VAL A 200 -27.00 19.26 -3.21
CA VAL A 200 -26.91 18.36 -4.36
C VAL A 200 -25.45 17.91 -4.54
N PRO A 201 -25.14 16.61 -4.38
CA PRO A 201 -23.77 16.13 -4.38
C PRO A 201 -23.12 16.24 -5.77
N ALA A 202 -21.80 16.30 -5.78
CA ALA A 202 -20.97 16.34 -6.98
C ALA A 202 -19.95 15.19 -6.96
N TYR A 203 -19.10 15.12 -7.98
CA TYR A 203 -17.92 14.26 -7.96
C TYR A 203 -16.66 15.01 -8.38
N ASP A 204 -15.54 14.59 -7.79
CA ASP A 204 -14.21 15.03 -8.15
C ASP A 204 -13.56 13.99 -9.06
N THR A 205 -12.94 14.43 -10.14
CA THR A 205 -12.17 13.58 -11.05
C THR A 205 -10.75 13.32 -10.53
N ASN A 206 -10.24 14.16 -9.63
CA ASN A 206 -8.86 14.09 -9.16
C ASN A 206 -8.68 14.70 -7.76
N PHE A 207 -9.39 14.15 -6.77
CA PHE A 207 -9.07 14.44 -5.38
C PHE A 207 -7.66 13.97 -5.07
N SER A 208 -6.89 14.81 -4.38
CA SER A 208 -5.51 14.51 -4.02
C SER A 208 -5.25 14.74 -2.54
N ALA A 209 -4.40 13.89 -1.96
CA ALA A 209 -3.98 14.01 -0.57
C ALA A 209 -2.50 13.65 -0.39
N LYS A 210 -1.89 14.27 0.61
CA LYS A 210 -0.47 14.12 0.97
C LYS A 210 -0.39 13.92 2.48
N TYR A 211 0.15 12.79 2.89
CA TYR A 211 0.21 12.38 4.29
C TYR A 211 1.64 12.23 4.76
N TYR A 212 1.95 12.79 5.93
CA TYR A 212 3.07 12.33 6.73
C TYR A 212 2.59 11.17 7.58
N THR A 213 3.22 10.01 7.42
CA THR A 213 2.74 8.75 7.97
C THR A 213 3.66 8.24 9.07
N ILE A 214 3.08 7.68 10.12
CA ILE A 214 3.76 6.74 11.03
C ILE A 214 3.14 5.36 10.80
N GLY A 215 3.96 4.32 10.82
CA GLY A 215 3.46 2.98 10.59
C GLY A 215 4.28 1.90 11.27
N ALA A 216 3.67 0.73 11.40
CA ALA A 216 4.29 -0.46 11.94
C ALA A 216 3.73 -1.70 11.25
N GLY A 217 4.49 -2.79 11.32
CA GLY A 217 4.12 -4.03 10.67
C GLY A 217 5.08 -5.15 10.98
N PHE A 218 4.83 -6.31 10.37
CA PHE A 218 5.71 -7.46 10.39
C PHE A 218 5.53 -8.29 9.12
N ASP A 219 6.53 -9.07 8.75
CA ASP A 219 6.48 -9.90 7.56
C ASP A 219 7.19 -11.25 7.78
N LEU A 220 6.39 -12.29 8.04
CA LEU A 220 6.91 -13.61 8.39
C LEU A 220 7.58 -14.31 7.19
N LEU A 221 7.06 -14.14 5.97
CA LEU A 221 7.62 -14.78 4.78
C LEU A 221 8.96 -14.16 4.41
N ARG A 222 9.03 -12.83 4.42
CA ARG A 222 10.27 -12.10 4.22
C ARG A 222 11.26 -12.47 5.31
N GLN A 223 10.88 -12.42 6.59
CA GLN A 223 11.79 -12.70 7.70
C GLN A 223 12.37 -14.11 7.62
N LEU A 224 11.58 -15.11 7.23
CA LEU A 224 12.07 -16.46 6.98
C LEU A 224 13.11 -16.50 5.83
N SER A 225 12.90 -15.70 4.78
CA SER A 225 13.86 -15.52 3.69
C SER A 225 15.17 -14.88 4.19
N LEU A 226 15.09 -13.84 5.04
CA LEU A 226 16.26 -13.14 5.58
C LEU A 226 17.05 -13.99 6.60
N SER A 227 16.38 -14.89 7.30
CA SER A 227 17.00 -15.80 8.28
C SER A 227 17.69 -17.01 7.63
N GLY A 228 17.66 -17.12 6.30
CA GLY A 228 18.16 -18.28 5.59
C GLY A 228 17.34 -19.54 5.87
N GLY A 229 16.09 -19.39 6.31
CA GLY A 229 15.24 -20.51 6.72
C GLY A 229 15.77 -21.23 7.95
N ARG A 230 16.57 -20.59 8.82
CA ARG A 230 17.23 -21.28 9.94
C ARG A 230 16.47 -21.16 11.25
N PHE A 231 15.71 -20.08 11.42
CA PHE A 231 15.03 -19.75 12.67
C PHE A 231 13.51 -19.78 12.47
N GLY A 232 12.83 -20.58 13.30
CA GLY A 232 11.37 -20.57 13.42
C GLY A 232 10.88 -19.38 14.28
N LEU A 233 9.60 -19.39 14.64
CA LEU A 233 9.01 -18.41 15.57
C LEU A 233 9.33 -18.70 17.04
N VAL A 234 9.68 -19.95 17.35
CA VAL A 234 10.05 -20.39 18.70
C VAL A 234 11.57 -20.46 18.74
N SER A 235 12.20 -19.80 19.72
CA SER A 235 13.66 -19.79 19.78
C SER A 235 14.24 -21.20 19.96
N GLY A 236 15.37 -21.46 19.29
CA GLY A 236 16.00 -22.77 19.25
C GLY A 236 15.27 -23.84 18.43
N VAL A 237 14.06 -23.55 17.94
CA VAL A 237 13.27 -24.50 17.14
C VAL A 237 13.41 -24.14 15.65
N PRO A 238 13.76 -25.10 14.78
CA PRO A 238 13.80 -24.88 13.35
C PRO A 238 12.41 -24.52 12.80
N PRO A 239 12.32 -23.79 11.70
CA PRO A 239 11.03 -23.44 11.12
C PRO A 239 10.30 -24.71 10.67
N MET A 240 9.03 -24.83 11.08
CA MET A 240 8.16 -25.89 10.58
C MET A 240 8.05 -25.82 9.06
N ARG A 241 8.01 -27.00 8.40
CA ARG A 241 7.85 -27.08 6.95
C ARG A 241 6.52 -26.49 6.52
N PHE A 242 5.43 -26.97 7.10
CA PHE A 242 4.11 -26.40 6.94
C PHE A 242 3.79 -25.49 8.13
N ALA A 243 3.36 -24.25 7.87
CA ALA A 243 2.99 -23.31 8.91
C ALA A 243 2.02 -22.26 8.39
N LEU A 244 1.32 -21.60 9.32
CA LEU A 244 0.65 -20.35 9.04
C LEU A 244 1.68 -19.23 8.83
N TYR A 245 1.35 -18.29 7.96
CA TYR A 245 2.07 -17.03 7.84
C TYR A 245 1.10 -15.86 7.94
N ALA A 246 1.63 -14.73 8.37
CA ALA A 246 0.98 -13.45 8.38
C ALA A 246 2.02 -12.36 8.05
N SER A 247 1.61 -11.36 7.28
CA SER A 247 2.38 -10.17 7.02
C SER A 247 1.42 -8.98 7.04
N THR A 248 1.73 -7.96 7.82
CA THR A 248 0.85 -6.79 7.97
C THR A 248 1.67 -5.50 7.90
N GLN A 249 1.04 -4.43 7.42
CA GLN A 249 1.57 -3.08 7.53
C GLN A 249 0.41 -2.10 7.73
N ASP A 250 0.45 -1.40 8.86
CA ASP A 250 -0.52 -0.39 9.23
C ASP A 250 0.17 0.97 9.22
N LYS A 251 -0.46 1.96 8.61
CA LYS A 251 0.03 3.34 8.55
C LYS A 251 -1.08 4.30 8.92
N LEU A 252 -0.74 5.26 9.76
CA LEU A 252 -1.61 6.37 10.12
C LEU A 252 -0.93 7.64 9.64
N GLY A 253 -1.66 8.48 8.92
CA GLY A 253 -1.12 9.66 8.30
C GLY A 253 -1.99 10.88 8.49
N PHE A 254 -1.35 12.03 8.57
CA PHE A 254 -2.00 13.33 8.61
C PHE A 254 -1.37 14.25 7.58
N GLY A 255 -2.18 15.10 6.97
CA GLY A 255 -1.66 16.11 6.05
C GLY A 255 -2.74 16.81 5.26
N SER A 256 -2.39 17.30 4.08
CA SER A 256 -3.29 18.11 3.27
C SER A 256 -4.06 17.27 2.25
N SER A 257 -5.30 17.65 2.03
CA SER A 257 -6.13 17.19 0.91
C SER A 257 -6.55 18.37 0.04
N GLN A 258 -6.91 18.09 -1.20
CA GLN A 258 -7.35 19.09 -2.16
C GLN A 258 -8.36 18.50 -3.15
N LEU A 259 -9.49 19.18 -3.29
CA LEU A 259 -10.44 19.00 -4.38
C LEU A 259 -9.92 19.66 -5.67
N SER A 260 -10.25 19.07 -6.82
CA SER A 260 -9.96 19.70 -8.11
C SER A 260 -10.96 20.81 -8.48
N ASP A 261 -10.59 21.63 -9.46
CA ASP A 261 -11.48 22.65 -10.03
C ASP A 261 -12.76 22.04 -10.64
N HIS A 262 -12.70 20.77 -11.07
CA HIS A 262 -13.88 20.05 -11.56
C HIS A 262 -14.94 19.91 -10.47
N ALA A 263 -14.54 19.51 -9.26
CA ALA A 263 -15.45 19.32 -8.15
C ALA A 263 -16.11 20.64 -7.72
N LYS A 264 -15.30 21.71 -7.68
CA LYS A 264 -15.78 23.06 -7.39
C LYS A 264 -16.81 23.51 -8.41
N ALA A 265 -16.46 23.47 -9.70
CA ALA A 265 -17.34 23.92 -10.77
C ALA A 265 -18.65 23.12 -10.83
N MET A 266 -18.58 21.79 -10.65
CA MET A 266 -19.77 20.94 -10.63
C MET A 266 -20.65 21.23 -9.41
N GLY A 267 -20.05 21.33 -8.21
CA GLY A 267 -20.79 21.58 -6.98
C GLY A 267 -21.52 22.92 -6.98
N GLU A 268 -20.85 23.99 -7.43
CA GLU A 268 -21.44 25.33 -7.56
C GLU A 268 -22.54 25.36 -8.63
N ALA A 269 -22.38 24.62 -9.73
CA ALA A 269 -23.41 24.55 -10.77
C ALA A 269 -24.67 23.78 -10.34
N LEU A 270 -24.52 22.78 -9.47
CA LEU A 270 -25.63 21.99 -8.91
C LEU A 270 -26.31 22.66 -7.71
N ASN A 271 -25.64 23.60 -7.04
CA ASN A 271 -26.15 24.31 -5.87
C ASN A 271 -26.11 25.82 -6.15
N PRO A 272 -27.10 26.37 -6.88
CA PRO A 272 -27.10 27.78 -7.26
C PRO A 272 -27.06 28.70 -6.04
N ASP A 273 -26.48 29.88 -6.22
CA ASP A 273 -26.27 30.91 -5.18
C ASP A 273 -25.33 30.50 -4.04
N LYS A 274 -24.63 29.37 -4.17
CA LYS A 274 -23.60 28.92 -3.24
C LYS A 274 -22.22 28.96 -3.88
N THR A 275 -21.20 29.23 -3.08
CA THR A 275 -19.79 29.24 -3.48
C THR A 275 -19.03 28.23 -2.64
N MET A 276 -18.24 27.37 -3.29
CA MET A 276 -17.47 26.36 -2.57
C MET A 276 -16.46 27.00 -1.64
N VAL A 277 -16.48 26.55 -0.38
CA VAL A 277 -15.46 26.89 0.62
C VAL A 277 -14.09 26.37 0.18
N ASP A 278 -13.04 26.59 0.98
CA ASP A 278 -11.68 26.21 0.60
C ASP A 278 -11.59 24.74 0.16
N THR A 279 -11.26 24.55 -1.11
CA THR A 279 -11.01 23.23 -1.74
C THR A 279 -9.83 22.50 -1.13
N LYS A 280 -9.01 23.16 -0.31
CA LYS A 280 -7.91 22.55 0.45
C LYS A 280 -8.35 22.29 1.89
N GLY A 281 -7.96 21.13 2.40
CA GLY A 281 -8.31 20.70 3.75
C GLY A 281 -7.17 20.01 4.47
N PHE A 282 -7.37 19.80 5.77
CA PHE A 282 -6.58 18.86 6.55
C PHE A 282 -7.30 17.51 6.56
N SER A 283 -6.56 16.43 6.38
CA SER A 283 -7.11 15.08 6.33
C SER A 283 -6.25 14.08 7.10
N TYR A 284 -6.93 13.03 7.55
CA TYR A 284 -6.35 11.82 8.09
C TYR A 284 -6.47 10.69 7.05
N GLY A 285 -5.43 9.88 6.96
CA GLY A 285 -5.40 8.68 6.14
C GLY A 285 -4.92 7.48 6.96
N GLY A 286 -5.75 6.45 7.08
CA GLY A 286 -5.35 5.14 7.60
C GLY A 286 -5.14 4.18 6.44
N PHE A 287 -3.95 3.61 6.29
CA PHE A 287 -3.61 2.64 5.26
C PHE A 287 -3.29 1.29 5.90
N TYR A 288 -3.79 0.22 5.29
CA TYR A 288 -3.70 -1.12 5.82
C TYR A 288 -3.31 -2.11 4.72
N TYR A 289 -2.42 -3.03 5.06
CA TYR A 289 -2.14 -4.21 4.27
C TYR A 289 -2.04 -5.42 5.17
N LEU A 290 -2.68 -6.53 4.78
CA LEU A 290 -2.60 -7.82 5.43
C LEU A 290 -2.50 -8.92 4.39
N SER A 291 -1.63 -9.88 4.65
CA SER A 291 -1.57 -11.14 3.94
C SER A 291 -1.49 -12.26 4.95
N VAL A 292 -2.46 -13.19 4.91
CA VAL A 292 -2.52 -14.34 5.81
C VAL A 292 -2.73 -15.61 5.02
N GLY A 293 -2.16 -16.71 5.48
CA GLY A 293 -2.36 -18.00 4.82
C GLY A 293 -1.44 -19.09 5.31
N PHE A 294 -1.20 -20.06 4.45
CA PHE A 294 -0.34 -21.21 4.72
C PHE A 294 0.92 -21.15 3.85
N ARG A 295 2.02 -21.62 4.41
CA ARG A 295 3.28 -21.81 3.70
C ARG A 295 3.79 -23.23 3.82
N TYR A 296 4.55 -23.65 2.81
CA TYR A 296 5.32 -24.88 2.78
C TYR A 296 6.78 -24.58 2.44
N LEU A 297 7.70 -25.05 3.27
CA LEU A 297 9.14 -24.81 3.18
C LEU A 297 9.86 -26.07 2.69
N ILE A 298 10.60 -25.92 1.59
CA ILE A 298 11.38 -26.97 0.94
C ILE A 298 12.85 -26.57 0.97
N TYR A 299 13.71 -27.42 1.52
CA TYR A 299 15.16 -27.23 1.44
C TYR A 299 15.71 -27.99 0.24
N ALA A 300 16.23 -27.25 -0.75
CA ALA A 300 16.82 -27.78 -1.96
C ALA A 300 18.19 -27.11 -2.15
N LYS A 301 19.20 -27.56 -1.39
CA LYS A 301 20.52 -26.92 -1.33
C LYS A 301 21.06 -26.66 -2.76
N PRO A 302 21.61 -25.46 -3.05
CA PRO A 302 22.00 -24.41 -2.10
C PRO A 302 20.88 -23.40 -1.73
N VAL A 303 19.64 -23.65 -2.14
CA VAL A 303 18.50 -22.78 -1.87
C VAL A 303 17.47 -23.42 -0.94
N PHE A 304 16.54 -22.62 -0.47
CA PHE A 304 15.26 -23.10 0.01
C PHE A 304 14.14 -22.35 -0.68
N ILE A 305 13.00 -23.01 -0.78
CA ILE A 305 11.82 -22.55 -1.48
C ILE A 305 10.69 -22.46 -0.47
N ILE A 306 9.98 -21.34 -0.46
CA ILE A 306 8.73 -21.17 0.25
C ILE A 306 7.62 -21.12 -0.79
N LEU A 307 6.71 -22.08 -0.75
CA LEU A 307 5.44 -22.03 -1.47
C LEU A 307 4.37 -21.56 -0.49
N ALA A 308 3.58 -20.55 -0.84
CA ALA A 308 2.54 -20.04 0.03
C ALA A 308 1.24 -19.80 -0.73
N THR A 309 0.13 -19.99 -0.05
CA THR A 309 -1.20 -19.62 -0.53
C THR A 309 -1.93 -18.92 0.60
N GLY A 310 -2.71 -17.91 0.27
CA GLY A 310 -3.36 -17.10 1.29
C GLY A 310 -4.38 -16.13 0.72
N TYR A 311 -4.63 -15.10 1.50
CA TYR A 311 -5.55 -14.02 1.20
C TYR A 311 -4.86 -12.71 1.51
N ASP A 312 -4.85 -11.82 0.52
CA ASP A 312 -4.27 -10.49 0.62
C ASP A 312 -5.42 -9.47 0.68
N LEU A 313 -5.28 -8.49 1.57
CA LEU A 313 -6.23 -7.42 1.81
C LEU A 313 -5.42 -6.13 1.94
N GLU A 314 -5.65 -5.17 1.05
CA GLU A 314 -5.12 -3.81 1.08
C GLU A 314 -6.30 -2.84 1.21
N GLY A 315 -6.17 -1.78 2.00
CA GLY A 315 -7.22 -0.78 2.08
C GLY A 315 -6.72 0.55 2.58
N ALA A 316 -7.55 1.58 2.40
CA ALA A 316 -7.34 2.84 3.07
C ALA A 316 -8.67 3.49 3.45
N GLY A 317 -8.68 4.15 4.61
CA GLY A 317 -9.72 5.08 5.03
C GLY A 317 -9.18 6.50 5.00
N ILE A 318 -9.90 7.42 4.37
CA ILE A 318 -9.57 8.84 4.28
C ILE A 318 -10.70 9.62 4.94
N ILE A 319 -10.34 10.46 5.90
CA ILE A 319 -11.25 11.35 6.61
C ILE A 319 -10.74 12.78 6.44
N ASN A 320 -11.57 13.66 5.91
CA ASN A 320 -11.31 15.08 5.73
C ASN A 320 -11.96 15.87 6.86
N PHE A 321 -11.20 16.78 7.47
CA PHE A 321 -11.65 17.62 8.59
C PHE A 321 -12.03 19.04 8.16
N GLY A 322 -11.87 19.38 6.88
CA GLY A 322 -12.23 20.68 6.30
C GLY A 322 -13.60 20.65 5.63
N GLY A 323 -13.98 21.78 4.99
CA GLY A 323 -15.14 21.82 4.12
C GLY A 323 -16.47 22.17 4.79
N ALA A 324 -16.50 22.71 6.01
CA ALA A 324 -17.76 23.14 6.62
C ALA A 324 -18.33 24.39 5.93
N ALA A 325 -19.64 24.41 5.64
CA ALA A 325 -20.38 25.61 5.28
C ALA A 325 -20.75 26.39 6.56
N ASP A 326 -20.35 27.67 6.66
CA ASP A 326 -20.56 28.49 7.84
C ASP A 326 -21.66 29.54 7.63
N THR A 327 -21.84 30.01 6.40
CA THR A 327 -22.79 31.04 6.00
C THR A 327 -23.76 30.53 4.94
N ASN A 328 -24.83 31.29 4.70
CA ASN A 328 -25.84 30.94 3.70
C ASN A 328 -25.36 31.04 2.24
N VAL A 329 -24.16 31.54 2.00
CA VAL A 329 -23.54 31.57 0.66
C VAL A 329 -22.48 30.47 0.51
N ASP A 330 -22.14 29.77 1.58
CA ASP A 330 -21.11 28.73 1.55
C ASP A 330 -21.65 27.41 1.02
N LEU A 331 -20.86 26.77 0.17
CA LEU A 331 -21.01 25.37 -0.21
C LEU A 331 -19.86 24.58 0.43
N GLY A 332 -20.20 23.88 1.50
CA GLY A 332 -19.32 22.94 2.16
C GLY A 332 -19.22 21.62 1.42
N TYR A 333 -18.36 20.73 1.88
CA TYR A 333 -18.17 19.41 1.31
C TYR A 333 -17.66 18.38 2.33
N ASP A 334 -17.98 17.13 2.06
CA ASP A 334 -17.41 15.93 2.67
C ASP A 334 -16.94 14.97 1.54
N THR A 335 -15.73 14.45 1.69
CA THR A 335 -15.13 13.47 0.75
C THR A 335 -14.59 12.23 1.47
N ASN A 336 -15.11 11.95 2.67
CA ASN A 336 -14.72 10.79 3.46
C ASN A 336 -15.02 9.50 2.70
N MET A 337 -14.02 8.63 2.64
CA MET A 337 -14.16 7.38 1.93
C MET A 337 -13.26 6.31 2.49
N PHE A 338 -13.62 5.08 2.18
CA PHE A 338 -12.89 3.89 2.50
C PHE A 338 -12.86 2.99 1.26
N TYR A 339 -11.72 2.39 0.97
CA TYR A 339 -11.64 1.33 -0.01
C TYR A 339 -10.93 0.10 0.54
N VAL A 340 -11.32 -1.06 0.01
CA VAL A 340 -10.65 -2.33 0.18
C VAL A 340 -10.42 -2.95 -1.17
N ASN A 341 -9.22 -3.49 -1.36
CA ASN A 341 -8.87 -4.37 -2.43
C ASN A 341 -8.40 -5.69 -1.82
N HIS A 342 -8.99 -6.80 -2.22
CA HIS A 342 -8.65 -8.10 -1.66
C HIS A 342 -8.70 -9.23 -2.67
N GLY A 343 -7.99 -10.32 -2.39
CA GLY A 343 -8.01 -11.51 -3.22
C GLY A 343 -7.19 -12.65 -2.67
N VAL A 344 -7.46 -13.86 -3.18
CA VAL A 344 -6.63 -15.03 -2.92
C VAL A 344 -5.25 -14.82 -3.54
N SER A 345 -4.19 -15.17 -2.84
CA SER A 345 -2.81 -15.01 -3.32
C SER A 345 -2.06 -16.33 -3.32
N VAL A 346 -1.18 -16.51 -4.30
CA VAL A 346 -0.19 -17.59 -4.37
C VAL A 346 1.19 -16.95 -4.42
N LYS A 347 2.14 -17.43 -3.61
CA LYS A 347 3.48 -16.85 -3.50
C LYS A 347 4.55 -17.93 -3.56
N ILE A 348 5.65 -17.62 -4.23
CA ILE A 348 6.85 -18.45 -4.29
C ILE A 348 8.03 -17.57 -3.93
N TYR A 349 8.79 -17.96 -2.90
CA TYR A 349 10.06 -17.32 -2.57
C TYR A 349 11.17 -18.34 -2.70
N VAL A 350 12.29 -17.93 -3.30
CA VAL A 350 13.53 -18.69 -3.37
C VAL A 350 14.60 -17.88 -2.67
N SER A 351 15.23 -18.45 -1.65
CA SER A 351 16.29 -17.80 -0.88
C SER A 351 17.51 -18.71 -0.78
N TRP A 352 18.70 -18.12 -0.85
CA TRP A 352 19.96 -18.86 -0.84
C TRP A 352 20.40 -19.09 0.60
N VAL A 353 20.66 -20.36 0.95
CA VAL A 353 20.98 -20.76 2.33
C VAL A 353 22.39 -20.30 2.75
N GLY A 354 23.24 -19.94 1.77
CA GLY A 354 24.69 -19.85 1.96
C GLY A 354 25.28 -21.25 2.23
N LYS A 355 26.48 -21.53 1.74
CA LYS A 355 27.14 -22.82 2.01
C LYS A 355 27.37 -23.05 3.50
#